data_AF-D8PH43-F1
#
_entry.id   AF-D8PH43-F1
#
_cell.length_a   1.000
_cell.length_b   1.000
_cell.length_c   1.000
_cell.angle_alpha   90.00
_cell.angle_beta   90.00
_cell.angle_gamma   90.00
#
_symmetry.space_group_name_H-M   'P 1'
#
loop_
_entity.id
_entity.type
_entity.pdbx_description
1 polymer ?
#
loop_
_entity_poly.entity_id
_entity_poly.type
_entity_poly.pdbx_seq_one_letter_code
_entity_poly.pdbx_strand_id
1 'polypeptide(L)'
;MAKLGRQLGILANCVLLLGAALCAGLLVFLVWRHGMSLRYLVFVGFAVILALGVRIPESLRINSVLVGVSTCVAVYLAELLLAYSGTAITSLGAQAWLSFPQDANVRVAAERMKTVQETHQKFDARSRLEVILDMRAHGVNAYPDVFPMVLFAPSSSDSIQSVLTSQHEEFLPVAGMATTTTVFCNESGEYVVYESDEHGFHNPRGMWEHRPVEILALGDSYTHGVCVSSDKGFVAVVRGHHPNTMNLGVNSHGPLTSLATLKEYGPVLKPKLVLWFYYEGNDLRDLDGWEKNSPLLMKYLSSSFSQHLFERQPEIDHSLRDYLDAAMAKATAPISLENILKLHHLRHAVQSFYERRPAEQGFPAELLEFLRHSGAPAAPEDLQLFERILAEAQATAKTWDGRVVFVYLPTWERYRLPELASKDRDNVLGIARRLKLHVMDMHEVFVTHPDPLSLFPFRRYAHYNEAGHKLVGEEVLRQLGKL
;
A
#
# COMPACT_ATOMS: atom_id res chain seq x y z
N MET A 1 41.79 -45.26 -16.50
CA MET A 1 40.56 -45.20 -15.68
C MET A 1 40.82 -45.42 -14.19
N ALA A 2 41.57 -46.44 -13.75
CA ALA A 2 41.83 -46.70 -12.32
C ALA A 2 42.52 -45.56 -11.54
N LYS A 3 43.46 -44.84 -12.17
CA LYS A 3 44.16 -43.69 -11.55
C LYS A 3 43.24 -42.49 -11.32
N LEU A 4 42.31 -42.24 -12.26
CA LEU A 4 41.32 -41.17 -12.17
C LEU A 4 40.25 -41.48 -11.10
N GLY A 5 39.77 -42.73 -11.05
CA GLY A 5 38.85 -43.19 -9.99
C GLY A 5 39.42 -42.97 -8.60
N ARG A 6 40.67 -43.41 -8.37
CA ARG A 6 41.37 -43.23 -7.09
C ARG A 6 41.56 -41.76 -6.70
N GLN A 7 41.85 -40.89 -7.67
CA GLN A 7 41.97 -39.44 -7.44
C GLN A 7 40.61 -38.81 -7.07
N LEU A 8 39.54 -39.19 -7.77
CA LEU A 8 38.17 -38.76 -7.46
C LEU A 8 37.69 -39.28 -6.11
N GLY A 9 38.07 -40.50 -5.73
CA GLY A 9 37.75 -41.08 -4.42
C GLY A 9 38.39 -40.32 -3.26
N ILE A 10 39.65 -39.86 -3.43
CA ILE A 10 40.33 -39.01 -2.45
C ILE A 10 39.67 -37.64 -2.37
N LEU A 11 39.37 -37.02 -3.52
CA LEU A 11 38.67 -35.74 -3.57
C LEU A 11 37.29 -35.81 -2.88
N ALA A 12 36.53 -36.88 -3.12
CA ALA A 12 35.24 -37.11 -2.49
C ALA A 12 35.35 -37.20 -0.96
N ASN A 13 36.40 -37.84 -0.43
CA ASN A 13 36.66 -37.85 1.02
C ASN A 13 36.93 -36.46 1.57
N CYS A 14 37.75 -35.67 0.88
CA CYS A 14 38.03 -34.29 1.27
C CYS A 14 36.77 -33.44 1.30
N VAL A 15 35.91 -33.54 0.28
CA VAL A 15 34.65 -32.80 0.20
C VAL A 15 33.69 -33.19 1.33
N LEU A 16 33.56 -34.47 1.65
CA LEU A 16 32.71 -34.94 2.74
C LEU A 16 33.20 -34.44 4.11
N LEU A 17 34.50 -34.51 4.37
CA LEU A 17 35.08 -34.05 5.63
C LEU A 17 35.00 -32.52 5.76
N LEU A 18 35.24 -31.79 4.67
CA LEU A 18 35.07 -30.33 4.62
C LEU A 18 33.61 -29.96 4.90
N GLY A 19 32.65 -30.65 4.28
CA GLY A 19 31.23 -30.44 4.52
C GLY A 19 30.85 -30.70 5.98
N ALA A 20 31.37 -31.78 6.58
CA ALA A 20 31.14 -32.08 7.99
C ALA A 20 31.69 -30.99 8.93
N ALA A 21 32.90 -30.50 8.65
CA ALA A 21 33.50 -29.39 9.37
C ALA A 21 32.71 -28.09 9.22
N LEU A 22 32.19 -27.81 8.02
CA LEU A 22 31.38 -26.64 7.74
C LEU A 22 30.03 -26.68 8.47
N CYS A 23 29.37 -27.84 8.54
CA CYS A 23 28.16 -28.02 9.35
C CYS A 23 28.43 -27.79 10.85
N ALA A 24 29.54 -28.31 11.38
CA ALA A 24 29.94 -28.07 12.76
C ALA A 24 30.28 -26.60 13.03
N GLY A 25 30.98 -25.93 12.10
CA GLY A 25 31.29 -24.52 12.17
C GLY A 25 30.05 -23.62 12.14
N LEU A 26 29.09 -23.91 11.25
CA LEU A 26 27.81 -23.20 11.18
C LEU A 26 27.02 -23.36 12.47
N LEU A 27 26.98 -24.55 13.06
CA LEU A 27 26.36 -24.79 14.36
C LEU A 27 26.97 -23.88 15.43
N VAL A 28 28.31 -23.88 15.56
CA VAL A 28 29.01 -23.05 16.56
C VAL A 28 28.72 -21.57 16.35
N PHE A 29 28.77 -21.10 15.10
CA PHE A 29 28.48 -19.71 14.76
C PHE A 29 27.05 -19.31 15.14
N LEU A 30 26.05 -20.13 14.79
CA LEU A 30 24.65 -19.86 15.07
C LEU A 30 24.34 -19.87 16.57
N VAL A 31 24.93 -20.80 17.32
CA VAL A 31 24.81 -20.86 18.78
C VAL A 31 25.43 -19.62 19.42
N TRP A 32 26.60 -19.20 18.95
CA TRP A 32 27.27 -18.01 19.45
C TRP A 32 26.46 -16.74 19.18
N ARG A 33 25.90 -16.59 17.98
CA ARG A 33 25.18 -15.36 17.58
C ARG A 33 23.74 -15.29 18.09
N HIS A 34 23.06 -16.43 18.25
CA HIS A 34 21.60 -16.47 18.50
C HIS A 34 21.19 -17.36 19.68
N GLY A 35 22.13 -17.95 20.42
CA GLY A 35 21.85 -18.91 21.49
C GLY A 35 21.47 -20.31 20.98
N MET A 36 21.41 -21.30 21.89
CA MET A 36 21.07 -22.68 21.52
C MET A 36 19.61 -22.83 21.07
N SER A 37 19.40 -23.57 19.98
CA SER A 37 18.08 -23.97 19.49
C SER A 37 18.05 -25.45 19.11
N LEU A 38 16.96 -26.15 19.39
CA LEU A 38 16.74 -27.54 18.97
C LEU A 38 16.86 -27.71 17.45
N ARG A 39 16.52 -26.66 16.67
CA ARG A 39 16.61 -26.66 15.21
C ARG A 39 18.05 -26.85 14.71
N TYR A 40 19.05 -26.51 15.51
CA TYR A 40 20.45 -26.61 15.11
C TYR A 40 21.00 -28.04 15.17
N LEU A 41 20.29 -28.97 15.81
CA LEU A 41 20.64 -30.39 15.80
C LEU A 41 20.70 -30.99 14.39
N VAL A 42 20.01 -30.37 13.42
CA VAL A 42 20.09 -30.75 12.01
C VAL A 42 21.53 -30.66 11.48
N PHE A 43 22.32 -29.67 11.91
CA PHE A 43 23.71 -29.52 11.49
C PHE A 43 24.61 -30.60 12.08
N VAL A 44 24.32 -31.06 13.31
CA VAL A 44 24.99 -32.21 13.91
C VAL A 44 24.68 -33.48 13.11
N GLY A 45 23.40 -33.70 12.79
CA GLY A 45 22.97 -34.84 11.97
C GLY A 45 23.66 -34.87 10.61
N PHE A 46 23.69 -33.74 9.90
CA PHE A 46 24.40 -33.64 8.62
C PHE A 46 25.92 -33.85 8.77
N ALA A 47 26.56 -33.27 9.79
CA ALA A 47 27.99 -33.47 10.02
C ALA A 47 28.34 -34.95 10.24
N VAL A 48 27.52 -35.66 11.02
CA VAL A 48 27.69 -37.11 11.26
C VAL A 48 27.49 -37.91 9.98
N ILE A 49 26.43 -37.62 9.21
CA ILE A 49 26.15 -38.29 7.94
C ILE A 49 27.31 -38.11 6.95
N LEU A 50 27.82 -36.88 6.81
CA LEU A 50 28.94 -36.56 5.91
C LEU A 50 30.23 -37.25 6.36
N ALA A 51 30.53 -37.25 7.66
CA ALA A 51 31.71 -37.93 8.20
C ALA A 51 31.64 -39.46 8.03
N LEU A 52 30.47 -40.07 8.25
CA LEU A 52 30.25 -41.50 8.01
C LEU A 52 30.27 -41.86 6.52
N GLY A 53 29.89 -40.93 5.64
CA GLY A 53 29.90 -41.09 4.19
C GLY A 53 31.27 -41.47 3.60
N VAL A 54 32.37 -41.16 4.30
CA VAL A 54 33.74 -41.55 3.93
C VAL A 54 33.90 -43.08 3.85
N ARG A 55 33.10 -43.84 4.61
CA ARG A 55 33.15 -45.31 4.73
C ARG A 55 32.38 -46.07 3.64
N ILE A 56 31.68 -45.36 2.77
CA ILE A 56 30.86 -45.94 1.69
C ILE A 56 31.76 -46.42 0.53
N PRO A 57 31.38 -47.47 -0.23
CA PRO A 57 32.10 -47.90 -1.43
C PRO A 57 32.45 -46.75 -2.38
N GLU A 58 33.63 -46.80 -2.98
CA GLU A 58 34.23 -45.68 -3.72
C GLU A 58 33.33 -45.12 -4.84
N SER A 59 32.68 -45.98 -5.63
CA SER A 59 31.78 -45.57 -6.70
C SER A 59 30.53 -44.84 -6.17
N LEU A 60 29.90 -45.38 -5.13
CA LEU A 60 28.75 -44.77 -4.48
C LEU A 60 29.12 -43.45 -3.81
N ARG A 61 30.28 -43.38 -3.16
CA ARG A 61 30.77 -42.16 -2.51
C ARG A 61 30.99 -41.03 -3.51
N ILE A 62 31.67 -41.31 -4.62
CA ILE A 62 31.91 -40.31 -5.69
C ILE A 62 30.57 -39.81 -6.23
N ASN A 63 29.65 -40.71 -6.56
CA ASN A 63 28.34 -40.34 -7.08
C ASN A 63 27.51 -39.52 -6.07
N SER A 64 27.50 -39.91 -4.80
CA SER A 64 26.80 -39.17 -3.75
C SER A 64 27.37 -37.76 -3.55
N VAL A 65 28.70 -37.59 -3.61
CA VAL A 65 29.33 -36.26 -3.54
C VAL A 65 28.97 -35.41 -4.76
N LEU A 66 29.02 -35.99 -5.97
CA LEU A 66 28.66 -35.27 -7.19
C LEU A 66 27.20 -34.82 -7.17
N VAL A 67 26.27 -35.70 -6.77
CA VAL A 67 24.85 -35.37 -6.62
C VAL A 67 24.66 -34.27 -5.56
N GLY A 68 25.27 -34.44 -4.39
CA GLY A 68 25.16 -33.47 -3.29
C GLY A 68 25.68 -32.07 -3.66
N VAL A 69 26.90 -31.99 -4.21
CA VAL A 69 27.49 -30.72 -4.65
C VAL A 69 26.66 -30.09 -5.77
N SER A 70 26.25 -30.87 -6.77
CA SER A 70 25.43 -30.35 -7.88
C SER A 70 24.08 -29.82 -7.38
N THR A 71 23.48 -30.48 -6.39
CA THR A 71 22.21 -30.06 -5.77
C THR A 71 22.40 -28.75 -4.99
N CYS A 72 23.44 -28.65 -4.16
CA CYS A 72 23.76 -27.41 -3.45
C CYS A 72 24.00 -26.25 -4.43
N VAL A 73 24.79 -26.47 -5.49
CA VAL A 73 25.05 -25.45 -6.51
C VAL A 73 23.76 -25.04 -7.20
N ALA A 74 22.91 -25.98 -7.61
CA ALA A 74 21.64 -25.67 -8.27
C ALA A 74 20.69 -24.87 -7.36
N VAL A 75 20.57 -25.25 -6.09
CA VAL A 75 19.71 -24.57 -5.11
C VAL A 75 20.19 -23.13 -4.86
N TYR A 76 21.49 -22.92 -4.67
CA TYR A 76 22.02 -21.57 -4.46
C TYR A 76 22.07 -20.74 -5.74
N LEU A 77 22.22 -21.37 -6.91
CA LEU A 77 22.05 -20.67 -8.18
C LEU A 77 20.60 -20.21 -8.36
N ALA A 78 19.61 -21.05 -8.01
CA ALA A 78 18.20 -20.67 -8.02
C ALA A 78 17.92 -19.53 -7.01
N GLU A 79 18.49 -19.58 -5.81
CA GLU A 79 18.39 -18.48 -4.83
C GLU A 79 18.97 -17.17 -5.38
N LEU A 80 20.17 -17.20 -5.96
CA LEU A 80 20.78 -16.01 -6.56
C LEU A 80 19.95 -15.50 -7.74
N LEU A 81 19.50 -16.39 -8.62
CA LEU A 81 18.62 -16.02 -9.72
C LEU A 81 17.34 -15.38 -9.20
N LEU A 82 16.66 -15.95 -8.20
CA LEU A 82 15.45 -15.38 -7.61
C LEU A 82 15.72 -14.07 -6.88
N ALA A 83 16.87 -13.91 -6.24
CA ALA A 83 17.22 -12.68 -5.54
C ALA A 83 17.50 -11.52 -6.52
N TYR A 84 18.16 -11.80 -7.66
CA TYR A 84 18.52 -10.77 -8.66
C TYR A 84 17.49 -10.59 -9.78
N SER A 85 16.75 -11.63 -10.17
CA SER A 85 15.53 -11.48 -11.00
C SER A 85 14.35 -10.95 -10.20
N GLY A 86 14.49 -11.02 -8.87
CA GLY A 86 13.55 -10.55 -7.89
C GLY A 86 13.33 -9.06 -7.91
N THR A 87 14.02 -8.22 -8.67
CA THR A 87 13.56 -6.82 -8.86
C THR A 87 12.13 -6.74 -9.44
N ALA A 88 11.63 -7.83 -10.05
CA ALA A 88 10.22 -8.00 -10.42
C ALA A 88 9.31 -8.69 -9.37
N ILE A 89 9.86 -9.24 -8.28
CA ILE A 89 9.14 -10.01 -7.22
C ILE A 89 9.38 -9.45 -5.80
N THR A 90 10.38 -8.59 -5.57
CA THR A 90 10.72 -7.94 -4.29
C THR A 90 9.83 -6.72 -4.03
N SER A 91 8.57 -6.91 -4.37
CA SER A 91 7.33 -6.28 -3.97
C SER A 91 6.88 -6.35 -2.52
N LEU A 92 7.39 -7.34 -1.78
CA LEU A 92 6.57 -7.96 -0.72
C LEU A 92 7.10 -7.68 0.71
N GLY A 93 8.02 -6.72 0.87
CA GLY A 93 8.52 -6.27 2.18
C GLY A 93 7.76 -5.05 2.73
N ALA A 94 8.18 -4.51 3.87
CA ALA A 94 7.63 -3.28 4.45
C ALA A 94 7.75 -2.02 3.55
N GLN A 95 8.50 -2.12 2.45
CA GLN A 95 8.65 -1.12 1.40
C GLN A 95 7.81 -1.44 0.16
N ALA A 96 6.87 -2.39 0.23
CA ALA A 96 5.97 -2.76 -0.85
C ALA A 96 5.27 -1.56 -1.48
N TRP A 97 4.89 -0.59 -0.63
CA TRP A 97 4.28 0.66 -1.04
C TRP A 97 5.18 1.52 -1.95
N LEU A 98 6.52 1.41 -1.87
CA LEU A 98 7.47 2.06 -2.82
C LEU A 98 7.54 1.38 -4.20
N SER A 99 6.83 0.26 -4.36
CA SER A 99 6.88 -0.58 -5.54
C SER A 99 5.52 -0.61 -6.22
N PHE A 100 5.50 -0.98 -7.50
CA PHE A 100 4.27 -1.13 -8.26
C PHE A 100 3.59 -2.49 -8.01
N PRO A 101 2.25 -2.62 -7.96
CA PRO A 101 1.21 -1.59 -7.82
C PRO A 101 0.65 -1.51 -6.38
N GLN A 102 -0.11 -0.44 -6.13
CA GLN A 102 -1.01 -0.32 -4.97
C GLN A 102 -2.13 -1.38 -4.96
N ASP A 103 -2.25 -2.20 -6.00
CA ASP A 103 -2.99 -3.45 -5.93
C ASP A 103 -2.28 -4.31 -4.87
N ALA A 104 -2.96 -4.62 -3.77
CA ALA A 104 -2.44 -5.47 -2.68
C ALA A 104 -1.98 -6.89 -3.14
N ASN A 105 -2.03 -7.18 -4.45
CA ASN A 105 -1.79 -8.47 -5.04
C ASN A 105 -1.01 -8.37 -6.38
N VAL A 106 0.22 -8.86 -6.38
CA VAL A 106 1.11 -8.99 -7.55
C VAL A 106 0.45 -9.70 -8.74
N ARG A 107 -0.56 -10.55 -8.51
CA ARG A 107 -1.30 -11.22 -9.59
C ARG A 107 -2.30 -10.30 -10.28
N VAL A 108 -2.91 -9.36 -9.55
CA VAL A 108 -3.80 -8.34 -10.14
C VAL A 108 -2.97 -7.44 -11.05
N ALA A 109 -1.76 -7.08 -10.62
CA ALA A 109 -0.76 -6.41 -11.44
C ALA A 109 -0.44 -7.19 -12.73
N ALA A 110 -0.14 -8.48 -12.60
CA ALA A 110 0.21 -9.34 -13.73
C ALA A 110 -0.95 -9.54 -14.72
N GLU A 111 -2.19 -9.65 -14.23
CA GLU A 111 -3.39 -9.70 -15.08
C GLU A 111 -3.61 -8.38 -15.83
N ARG A 112 -3.35 -7.24 -15.18
CA ARG A 112 -3.40 -5.92 -15.81
C ARG A 112 -2.34 -5.80 -16.91
N MET A 113 -1.10 -6.19 -16.63
CA MET A 113 0.00 -6.22 -17.62
C MET A 113 -0.33 -7.13 -18.82
N LYS A 114 -0.93 -8.29 -18.59
CA LYS A 114 -1.38 -9.19 -19.67
C LYS A 114 -2.44 -8.52 -20.56
N THR A 115 -3.39 -7.82 -19.95
CA THR A 115 -4.45 -7.11 -20.67
C THR A 115 -3.90 -5.95 -21.51
N VAL A 116 -2.88 -5.24 -20.99
CA VAL A 116 -2.23 -4.16 -21.73
C VAL A 116 -1.44 -4.68 -22.94
N GLN A 117 -0.79 -5.85 -22.82
CA GLN A 117 -0.18 -6.54 -23.96
C GLN A 117 -1.20 -6.93 -25.03
N GLU A 118 -2.37 -7.42 -24.61
CA GLU A 118 -3.48 -7.79 -25.51
C GLU A 118 -4.13 -6.58 -26.20
N THR A 119 -4.09 -5.40 -25.56
CA THR A 119 -4.72 -4.16 -26.07
C THR A 119 -3.74 -3.20 -26.77
N HIS A 120 -2.45 -3.55 -26.86
CA HIS A 120 -1.38 -2.73 -27.45
C HIS A 120 -1.24 -1.31 -26.88
N GLN A 121 -1.68 -1.10 -25.64
CA GLN A 121 -1.45 0.17 -24.94
C GLN A 121 -0.02 0.23 -24.41
N LYS A 122 0.54 1.44 -24.29
CA LYS A 122 1.84 1.64 -23.64
C LYS A 122 1.65 1.42 -22.13
N PHE A 123 2.59 0.71 -21.52
CA PHE A 123 2.62 0.49 -20.07
C PHE A 123 4.03 0.76 -19.56
N ASP A 124 4.18 1.70 -18.63
CA ASP A 124 5.43 1.87 -17.91
C ASP A 124 5.58 0.74 -16.88
N ALA A 125 6.45 -0.23 -17.18
CA ALA A 125 6.68 -1.38 -16.32
C ALA A 125 7.69 -1.12 -15.18
N ARG A 126 8.27 0.09 -15.13
CA ARG A 126 9.17 0.47 -14.03
C ARG A 126 8.39 0.49 -12.72
N SER A 127 9.06 0.16 -11.63
CA SER A 127 8.56 0.41 -10.28
C SER A 127 8.55 1.91 -9.98
N ARG A 128 7.77 2.30 -8.97
CA ARG A 128 7.69 3.70 -8.55
C ARG A 128 9.05 4.23 -8.11
N LEU A 129 9.82 3.42 -7.38
CA LEU A 129 11.19 3.74 -6.99
C LEU A 129 12.13 3.91 -8.19
N GLU A 130 12.05 3.06 -9.22
CA GLU A 130 12.86 3.23 -10.44
C GLU A 130 12.55 4.55 -11.16
N VAL A 131 11.27 4.92 -11.27
CA VAL A 131 10.87 6.21 -11.84
C VAL A 131 11.43 7.37 -11.03
N ILE A 132 11.36 7.30 -9.69
CA ILE A 132 11.91 8.34 -8.81
C ILE A 132 13.43 8.46 -8.98
N LEU A 133 14.15 7.34 -9.00
CA LEU A 133 15.61 7.33 -9.15
C LEU A 133 16.04 7.86 -10.53
N ASP A 134 15.30 7.51 -11.59
CA ASP A 134 15.50 8.04 -12.94
C ASP A 134 15.28 9.57 -12.98
N MET A 135 14.20 10.06 -12.39
CA MET A 135 13.94 11.51 -12.27
C MET A 135 15.05 12.24 -11.51
N ARG A 136 15.52 11.68 -10.39
CA ARG A 136 16.64 12.23 -9.61
C ARG A 136 17.95 12.25 -10.39
N ALA A 137 18.22 11.21 -11.18
CA ALA A 137 19.39 11.17 -12.06
C ALA A 137 19.38 12.28 -13.13
N HIS A 138 18.19 12.76 -13.50
CA HIS A 138 17.99 13.89 -14.41
C HIS A 138 17.80 15.25 -13.70
N GLY A 139 18.12 15.34 -12.40
CA GLY A 139 18.10 16.58 -11.63
C GLY A 139 16.73 17.00 -11.10
N VAL A 140 15.71 16.16 -11.21
CA VAL A 140 14.39 16.40 -10.61
C VAL A 140 14.33 15.77 -9.24
N ASN A 141 14.15 16.58 -8.19
CA ASN A 141 14.05 16.09 -6.82
C ASN A 141 12.68 15.45 -6.56
N ALA A 142 12.51 14.20 -7.01
CA ALA A 142 11.27 13.46 -6.91
C ALA A 142 11.20 12.61 -5.64
N TYR A 143 9.98 12.43 -5.11
CA TYR A 143 9.65 11.57 -3.97
C TYR A 143 8.39 10.74 -4.28
N PRO A 144 8.17 9.61 -3.59
CA PRO A 144 6.90 8.88 -3.68
C PRO A 144 5.78 9.65 -2.97
N ASP A 145 4.51 9.37 -3.30
CA ASP A 145 3.42 9.77 -2.40
C ASP A 145 3.58 9.08 -1.04
N VAL A 146 3.23 9.84 0.01
CA VAL A 146 3.25 9.39 1.40
C VAL A 146 1.89 9.63 2.02
N PHE A 147 1.47 8.72 2.88
CA PHE A 147 0.15 8.72 3.50
C PHE A 147 0.23 8.16 4.93
N PRO A 148 -0.72 8.49 5.82
CA PRO A 148 -0.61 8.17 7.25
C PRO A 148 -0.30 6.71 7.57
N MET A 149 -0.92 5.76 6.85
CA MET A 149 -0.76 4.32 7.11
C MET A 149 0.71 3.87 7.09
N VAL A 150 1.54 4.40 6.19
CA VAL A 150 2.97 4.03 6.09
C VAL A 150 3.85 4.70 7.13
N LEU A 151 3.30 5.59 7.95
CA LEU A 151 3.99 6.29 9.02
C LEU A 151 3.75 5.65 10.38
N PHE A 152 3.04 4.53 10.47
CA PHE A 152 2.78 3.84 11.72
C PHE A 152 3.71 2.64 11.95
N ALA A 153 4.04 2.39 13.22
CA ALA A 153 4.64 1.14 13.70
C ALA A 153 3.86 0.59 14.89
N PRO A 154 3.89 -0.74 15.13
CA PRO A 154 3.28 -1.33 16.32
C PRO A 154 3.91 -0.79 17.61
N SER A 155 3.09 -0.29 18.53
CA SER A 155 3.50 0.13 19.88
C SER A 155 3.13 -0.88 20.97
N SER A 156 2.07 -1.65 20.76
CA SER A 156 1.68 -2.81 21.58
C SER A 156 1.01 -3.88 20.72
N SER A 157 0.39 -4.91 21.31
CA SER A 157 -0.40 -5.91 20.57
C SER A 157 -1.50 -5.30 19.72
N ASP A 158 -2.14 -4.26 20.23
CA ASP A 158 -3.39 -3.71 19.68
C ASP A 158 -3.31 -2.21 19.40
N SER A 159 -2.12 -1.60 19.51
CA SER A 159 -1.92 -0.17 19.27
C SER A 159 -0.78 0.12 18.31
N ILE A 160 -0.93 1.22 17.59
CA ILE A 160 0.07 1.76 16.66
C ILE A 160 0.44 3.19 17.05
N GLN A 161 1.67 3.58 16.73
CA GLN A 161 2.20 4.93 16.93
C GLN A 161 2.93 5.41 15.70
N SER A 162 2.84 6.71 15.43
CA SER A 162 3.62 7.36 14.37
C SER A 162 5.11 7.14 14.63
N VAL A 163 5.83 6.75 13.58
CA VAL A 163 7.29 6.64 13.58
C VAL A 163 7.97 8.01 13.63
N LEU A 164 7.19 9.08 13.39
CA LEU A 164 7.66 10.45 13.43
C LEU A 164 7.45 11.03 14.83
N THR A 165 8.51 11.61 15.36
CA THR A 165 8.49 12.29 16.65
C THR A 165 9.16 13.63 16.52
N SER A 166 8.69 14.60 17.30
CA SER A 166 9.28 15.92 17.39
C SER A 166 9.27 16.37 18.82
N GLN A 167 10.40 16.87 19.30
CA GLN A 167 10.59 17.26 20.70
C GLN A 167 10.19 16.14 21.69
N HIS A 168 10.36 14.88 21.29
CA HIS A 168 9.95 13.66 22.01
C HIS A 168 8.42 13.41 22.09
N GLU A 169 7.62 14.16 21.32
CA GLU A 169 6.19 13.92 21.16
C GLU A 169 5.89 13.29 19.81
N GLU A 170 4.98 12.32 19.80
CA GLU A 170 4.44 11.72 18.59
C GLU A 170 3.68 12.77 17.78
N PHE A 171 3.93 12.82 16.47
CA PHE A 171 3.07 13.58 15.56
C PHE A 171 2.89 12.83 14.24
N LEU A 172 1.78 13.10 13.57
CA LEU A 172 1.40 12.42 12.33
C LEU A 172 1.02 13.47 11.28
N PRO A 173 1.87 13.67 10.26
CA PRO A 173 1.47 14.35 9.03
C PRO A 173 0.29 13.64 8.38
N VAL A 174 -0.71 14.40 7.93
CA VAL A 174 -1.87 13.88 7.18
C VAL A 174 -1.74 14.05 5.67
N ALA A 175 -0.70 14.74 5.20
CA ALA A 175 -0.40 15.00 3.79
C ALA A 175 1.11 14.86 3.51
N GLY A 176 1.50 15.09 2.25
CA GLY A 176 2.89 14.98 1.80
C GLY A 176 3.77 16.18 2.13
N MET A 177 4.94 16.22 1.49
CA MET A 177 5.85 17.38 1.56
C MET A 177 5.36 18.49 0.65
N ALA A 178 5.58 19.75 1.03
CA ALA A 178 5.19 20.90 0.24
C ALA A 178 6.04 21.08 -1.02
N THR A 179 5.43 21.59 -2.11
CA THR A 179 6.14 21.99 -3.36
C THR A 179 7.10 20.93 -3.90
N THR A 180 6.69 19.67 -3.81
CA THR A 180 7.53 18.50 -4.12
C THR A 180 6.99 17.78 -5.34
N THR A 181 7.89 17.38 -6.25
CA THR A 181 7.54 16.47 -7.34
C THR A 181 7.27 15.08 -6.77
N THR A 182 6.01 14.66 -6.84
CA THR A 182 5.49 13.42 -6.26
C THR A 182 5.15 12.43 -7.37
N VAL A 183 5.77 11.25 -7.32
CA VAL A 183 5.42 10.11 -8.17
C VAL A 183 4.36 9.30 -7.44
N PHE A 184 3.15 9.28 -7.97
CA PHE A 184 1.97 8.77 -7.26
C PHE A 184 1.72 7.29 -7.58
N CYS A 185 1.12 7.00 -8.74
CA CYS A 185 0.63 5.66 -9.09
C CYS A 185 0.57 5.46 -10.62
N ASN A 186 0.34 4.22 -11.07
CA ASN A 186 0.34 3.84 -12.50
C ASN A 186 -0.66 2.71 -12.82
N GLU A 187 -1.95 2.91 -12.57
CA GLU A 187 -2.97 1.90 -12.88
C GLU A 187 -3.46 1.98 -14.34
N SER A 188 -3.28 3.14 -14.96
CA SER A 188 -3.72 3.44 -16.32
C SER A 188 -2.63 3.22 -17.38
N GLY A 189 -1.45 2.73 -16.98
CA GLY A 189 -0.32 2.42 -17.86
C GLY A 189 0.74 3.52 -17.99
N GLU A 190 0.48 4.70 -17.42
CA GLU A 190 1.49 5.73 -17.21
C GLU A 190 1.47 6.22 -15.76
N TYR A 191 2.64 6.62 -15.26
CA TYR A 191 2.76 7.21 -13.93
C TYR A 191 2.11 8.59 -13.86
N VAL A 192 1.19 8.77 -12.91
CA VAL A 192 0.77 10.10 -12.48
C VAL A 192 1.89 10.71 -11.64
N VAL A 193 2.46 11.79 -12.15
CA VAL A 193 3.44 12.62 -11.47
C VAL A 193 2.86 14.02 -11.35
N TYR A 194 2.87 14.57 -10.13
CA TYR A 194 2.36 15.91 -9.87
C TYR A 194 3.31 16.67 -8.95
N GLU A 195 3.12 17.99 -8.88
CA GLU A 195 3.76 18.81 -7.87
C GLU A 195 2.76 19.11 -6.77
N SER A 196 3.09 18.78 -5.52
CA SER A 196 2.25 19.10 -4.38
C SER A 196 2.20 20.60 -4.11
N ASP A 197 1.10 21.03 -3.49
CA ASP A 197 0.89 22.42 -3.10
C ASP A 197 1.73 22.83 -1.87
N GLU A 198 1.46 24.03 -1.35
CA GLU A 198 2.17 24.62 -0.21
C GLU A 198 2.04 23.82 1.09
N HIS A 199 1.10 22.86 1.18
CA HIS A 199 0.89 22.01 2.35
C HIS A 199 0.92 20.50 2.03
N GLY A 200 1.47 20.13 0.87
CA GLY A 200 1.68 18.73 0.51
C GLY A 200 0.46 18.01 -0.08
N PHE A 201 -0.60 18.73 -0.44
CA PHE A 201 -1.79 18.18 -1.10
C PHE A 201 -1.71 18.33 -2.63
N HIS A 202 -2.56 17.59 -3.35
CA HIS A 202 -2.62 17.64 -4.82
C HIS A 202 -3.54 18.77 -5.32
N ASN A 203 -3.06 20.01 -5.25
CA ASN A 203 -3.77 21.20 -5.72
C ASN A 203 -2.90 22.09 -6.62
N PRO A 204 -3.50 22.97 -7.44
CA PRO A 204 -2.78 24.07 -8.04
C PRO A 204 -2.13 24.97 -6.98
N ARG A 205 -0.94 25.51 -7.29
CA ARG A 205 -0.24 26.45 -6.40
C ARG A 205 -1.06 27.73 -6.16
N GLY A 206 -0.89 28.32 -4.98
CA GLY A 206 -1.51 29.59 -4.57
C GLY A 206 -2.97 29.48 -4.13
N MET A 207 -3.55 28.28 -4.12
CA MET A 207 -4.95 28.07 -3.67
C MET A 207 -5.14 28.45 -2.19
N TRP A 208 -4.12 28.26 -1.36
CA TRP A 208 -4.17 28.59 0.08
C TRP A 208 -4.36 30.08 0.38
N GLU A 209 -4.13 30.97 -0.60
CA GLU A 209 -4.38 32.41 -0.44
C GLU A 209 -5.84 32.80 -0.72
N HIS A 210 -6.63 31.95 -1.38
CA HIS A 210 -8.00 32.23 -1.80
C HIS A 210 -9.03 31.86 -0.73
N ARG A 211 -8.86 32.41 0.48
CA ARG A 211 -9.71 32.14 1.65
C ARG A 211 -10.84 33.17 1.78
N PRO A 212 -12.05 32.77 2.26
CA PRO A 212 -12.47 31.41 2.57
C PRO A 212 -12.66 30.58 1.30
N VAL A 213 -12.41 29.27 1.38
CA VAL A 213 -12.65 28.36 0.24
C VAL A 213 -14.14 28.12 0.06
N GLU A 214 -14.59 27.89 -1.18
CA GLU A 214 -16.00 27.61 -1.44
C GLU A 214 -16.34 26.17 -1.08
N ILE A 215 -15.52 25.24 -1.58
CA ILE A 215 -15.71 23.80 -1.41
C ILE A 215 -14.39 23.19 -0.94
N LEU A 216 -14.48 22.30 0.05
CA LEU A 216 -13.39 21.44 0.50
C LEU A 216 -13.75 19.99 0.23
N ALA A 217 -12.93 19.27 -0.53
CA ALA A 217 -13.08 17.82 -0.71
C ALA A 217 -12.17 17.06 0.26
N LEU A 218 -12.74 16.06 0.95
CA LEU A 218 -12.06 15.14 1.85
C LEU A 218 -12.35 13.70 1.43
N GLY A 219 -11.39 12.81 1.64
CA GLY A 219 -11.54 11.38 1.40
C GLY A 219 -10.22 10.74 1.04
N ASP A 220 -10.31 9.54 0.50
CA ASP A 220 -9.18 8.65 0.29
C ASP A 220 -8.48 8.85 -1.08
N SER A 221 -7.86 7.79 -1.58
CA SER A 221 -7.29 7.65 -2.92
C SER A 221 -8.20 8.15 -4.07
N TYR A 222 -9.51 7.97 -3.99
CA TYR A 222 -10.45 8.44 -5.01
C TYR A 222 -10.51 9.97 -5.05
N THR A 223 -10.57 10.60 -3.88
CA THR A 223 -10.58 12.06 -3.74
C THR A 223 -9.22 12.65 -4.07
N HIS A 224 -8.13 11.97 -3.72
CA HIS A 224 -6.78 12.35 -4.13
C HIS A 224 -6.63 12.41 -5.67
N GLY A 225 -7.37 11.57 -6.40
CA GLY A 225 -7.33 11.51 -7.87
C GLY A 225 -6.37 10.45 -8.39
N VAL A 226 -6.28 9.32 -7.69
CA VAL A 226 -5.39 8.21 -8.03
C VAL A 226 -5.54 7.79 -9.49
N CYS A 227 -4.40 7.81 -10.18
CA CYS A 227 -4.18 7.20 -11.49
C CYS A 227 -4.99 7.77 -12.66
N VAL A 228 -5.43 9.01 -12.44
CA VAL A 228 -6.03 9.89 -13.43
C VAL A 228 -5.23 11.19 -13.49
N SER A 229 -5.10 11.82 -14.65
CA SER A 229 -4.35 13.07 -14.77
C SER A 229 -4.97 14.16 -13.88
N SER A 230 -4.13 15.09 -13.41
CA SER A 230 -4.51 16.07 -12.38
C SER A 230 -5.70 16.97 -12.78
N ASP A 231 -5.98 17.11 -14.07
CA ASP A 231 -7.09 17.89 -14.64
C ASP A 231 -8.35 17.07 -14.91
N LYS A 232 -8.34 15.75 -14.67
CA LYS A 232 -9.44 14.82 -14.99
C LYS A 232 -10.08 14.16 -13.77
N GLY A 233 -9.45 14.25 -12.60
CA GLY A 233 -10.06 13.78 -11.34
C GLY A 233 -11.38 14.51 -11.04
N PHE A 234 -12.31 13.87 -10.33
CA PHE A 234 -13.65 14.45 -10.10
C PHE A 234 -13.60 15.78 -9.33
N VAL A 235 -12.61 15.98 -8.45
CA VAL A 235 -12.43 17.27 -7.77
C VAL A 235 -11.97 18.35 -8.76
N ALA A 236 -11.17 18.00 -9.76
CA ALA A 236 -10.80 18.91 -10.84
C ALA A 236 -12.00 19.27 -11.73
N VAL A 237 -12.89 18.30 -12.01
CA VAL A 237 -14.17 18.55 -12.72
C VAL A 237 -15.04 19.54 -11.95
N VAL A 238 -15.20 19.33 -10.64
CA VAL A 238 -15.94 20.28 -9.76
C VAL A 238 -15.26 21.66 -9.77
N ARG A 239 -13.93 21.71 -9.66
CA ARG A 239 -13.14 22.95 -9.69
C ARG A 239 -13.30 23.75 -10.98
N GLY A 240 -13.56 23.08 -12.12
CA GLY A 240 -13.85 23.75 -13.39
C GLY A 240 -15.07 24.67 -13.35
N HIS A 241 -16.02 24.41 -12.44
CA HIS A 241 -17.22 25.22 -12.23
C HIS A 241 -17.19 26.03 -10.93
N HIS A 242 -16.49 25.53 -9.92
CA HIS A 242 -16.26 26.20 -8.64
C HIS A 242 -14.76 26.36 -8.40
N PRO A 243 -14.10 27.39 -8.98
CA PRO A 243 -12.64 27.52 -8.99
C PRO A 243 -12.00 27.50 -7.60
N ASN A 244 -12.73 27.92 -6.57
CA ASN A 244 -12.27 27.89 -5.18
C ASN A 244 -12.61 26.57 -4.47
N THR A 245 -12.32 25.44 -5.13
CA THR A 245 -12.52 24.08 -4.61
C THR A 245 -11.16 23.46 -4.23
N MET A 246 -10.91 23.34 -2.93
CA MET A 246 -9.69 22.74 -2.37
C MET A 246 -9.83 21.22 -2.26
N ASN A 247 -8.81 20.47 -2.68
CA ASN A 247 -8.73 19.03 -2.51
C ASN A 247 -7.79 18.68 -1.35
N LEU A 248 -8.32 18.15 -0.26
CA LEU A 248 -7.51 17.61 0.84
C LEU A 248 -7.62 16.08 0.96
N GLY A 249 -8.11 15.41 -0.10
CA GLY A 249 -8.08 13.96 -0.15
C GLY A 249 -6.66 13.44 -0.33
N VAL A 250 -6.32 12.37 0.38
CA VAL A 250 -4.99 11.75 0.33
C VAL A 250 -5.19 10.24 0.31
N ASN A 251 -4.26 9.56 -0.36
CA ASN A 251 -4.25 8.11 -0.46
C ASN A 251 -4.35 7.45 0.92
N SER A 252 -5.12 6.37 1.03
CA SER A 252 -5.34 5.63 2.28
C SER A 252 -5.84 6.48 3.47
N HIS A 253 -6.46 7.63 3.23
CA HIS A 253 -7.27 8.26 4.28
C HIS A 253 -8.52 7.43 4.52
N GLY A 254 -8.75 7.07 5.78
CA GLY A 254 -10.01 6.57 6.29
C GLY A 254 -10.79 7.66 7.04
N PRO A 255 -11.85 7.28 7.78
CA PRO A 255 -12.68 8.21 8.51
C PRO A 255 -11.93 9.07 9.56
N LEU A 256 -11.02 8.51 10.36
CA LEU A 256 -10.33 9.27 11.40
C LEU A 256 -9.26 10.20 10.83
N THR A 257 -8.53 9.77 9.80
CA THR A 257 -7.54 10.62 9.12
C THR A 257 -8.20 11.72 8.28
N SER A 258 -9.36 11.47 7.69
CA SER A 258 -10.20 12.52 7.06
C SER A 258 -10.68 13.55 8.10
N LEU A 259 -11.08 13.10 9.29
CA LEU A 259 -11.44 14.00 10.39
C LEU A 259 -10.24 14.80 10.89
N ALA A 260 -9.07 14.16 11.06
CA ALA A 260 -7.83 14.85 11.43
C ALA A 260 -7.51 15.96 10.42
N THR A 261 -7.57 15.65 9.13
CA THR A 261 -7.34 16.61 8.04
C THR A 261 -8.32 17.78 8.09
N LEU A 262 -9.61 17.52 8.30
CA LEU A 262 -10.60 18.59 8.47
C LEU A 262 -10.27 19.49 9.66
N LYS A 263 -9.83 18.93 10.79
CA LYS A 263 -9.58 19.70 12.02
C LYS A 263 -8.29 20.51 11.96
N GLU A 264 -7.26 19.99 11.29
CA GLU A 264 -5.98 20.68 11.15
C GLU A 264 -6.02 21.82 10.11
N TYR A 265 -6.76 21.65 9.00
CA TYR A 265 -6.73 22.60 7.88
C TYR A 265 -8.06 23.35 7.67
N GLY A 266 -9.20 22.75 8.06
CA GLY A 266 -10.53 23.32 7.88
C GLY A 266 -10.74 24.68 8.56
N PRO A 267 -10.33 24.90 9.83
CA PRO A 267 -10.47 26.20 10.50
C PRO A 267 -9.74 27.35 9.81
N VAL A 268 -8.65 27.07 9.09
CA VAL A 268 -7.90 28.06 8.31
C VAL A 268 -8.62 28.37 6.98
N LEU A 269 -9.12 27.34 6.32
CA LEU A 269 -9.77 27.46 5.00
C LEU A 269 -11.22 27.95 5.08
N LYS A 270 -11.92 27.69 6.19
CA LYS A 270 -13.32 28.03 6.45
C LYS A 270 -14.26 27.72 5.27
N PRO A 271 -14.27 26.48 4.76
CA PRO A 271 -15.10 26.10 3.62
C PRO A 271 -16.59 26.29 3.88
N LYS A 272 -17.32 26.81 2.89
CA LYS A 272 -18.80 26.83 2.93
C LYS A 272 -19.37 25.42 2.88
N LEU A 273 -18.80 24.57 2.02
CA LEU A 273 -19.17 23.17 1.88
C LEU A 273 -17.96 22.26 2.08
N VAL A 274 -18.10 21.26 2.93
CA VAL A 274 -17.15 20.15 3.08
C VAL A 274 -17.76 18.92 2.46
N LEU A 275 -17.25 18.48 1.32
CA LEU A 275 -17.64 17.23 0.67
C LEU A 275 -16.81 16.10 1.27
N TRP A 276 -17.46 15.26 2.06
CA TRP A 276 -16.89 14.05 2.62
C TRP A 276 -17.15 12.89 1.67
N PHE A 277 -16.16 12.52 0.87
CA PHE A 277 -16.22 11.36 0.00
C PHE A 277 -15.83 10.10 0.79
N TYR A 278 -16.80 9.22 0.96
CA TYR A 278 -16.65 7.92 1.58
C TYR A 278 -16.56 6.86 0.49
N TYR A 279 -15.50 6.06 0.49
CA TYR A 279 -15.39 4.91 -0.42
C TYR A 279 -15.84 3.63 0.25
N GLU A 280 -16.73 2.91 -0.43
CA GLU A 280 -17.31 1.66 0.07
C GLU A 280 -16.26 0.58 0.38
N GLY A 281 -15.16 0.56 -0.36
CA GLY A 281 -14.22 -0.57 -0.37
C GLY A 281 -13.24 -0.61 0.81
N ASN A 282 -12.86 0.54 1.37
CA ASN A 282 -11.83 0.61 2.41
C ASN A 282 -12.19 1.49 3.61
N ASP A 283 -12.99 2.56 3.53
CA ASP A 283 -13.17 3.50 4.67
C ASP A 283 -13.49 2.81 6.01
N LEU A 284 -14.48 1.92 6.05
CA LEU A 284 -14.80 1.18 7.29
C LEU A 284 -13.75 0.10 7.64
N ARG A 285 -13.05 -0.44 6.65
CA ARG A 285 -11.97 -1.41 6.85
C ARG A 285 -10.70 -0.75 7.37
N ASP A 286 -10.41 0.48 6.96
CA ASP A 286 -9.31 1.29 7.48
C ASP A 286 -9.60 1.70 8.92
N LEU A 287 -10.87 2.06 9.21
CA LEU A 287 -11.30 2.37 10.57
C LEU A 287 -11.10 1.21 11.54
N ASP A 288 -11.57 0.01 11.18
CA ASP A 288 -11.45 -1.21 12.00
C ASP A 288 -10.03 -1.79 11.99
N GLY A 289 -9.40 -1.80 10.82
CA GLY A 289 -8.12 -2.48 10.59
C GLY A 289 -6.94 -1.77 11.24
N TRP A 290 -6.93 -0.44 11.30
CA TRP A 290 -5.78 0.29 11.85
C TRP A 290 -6.06 1.67 12.45
N GLU A 291 -6.97 2.49 11.92
CA GLU A 291 -7.08 3.89 12.37
C GLU A 291 -7.48 3.99 13.86
N LYS A 292 -8.45 3.18 14.30
CA LYS A 292 -8.91 3.18 15.70
C LYS A 292 -7.84 2.67 16.68
N ASN A 293 -6.81 1.99 16.18
CA ASN A 293 -5.70 1.47 16.96
C ASN A 293 -4.63 2.54 17.23
N SER A 294 -4.74 3.74 16.62
CA SER A 294 -3.89 4.89 16.93
C SER A 294 -4.51 5.75 18.03
N PRO A 295 -3.91 5.81 19.24
CA PRO A 295 -4.37 6.71 20.29
C PRO A 295 -4.32 8.19 19.86
N LEU A 296 -3.37 8.56 18.99
CA LEU A 296 -3.26 9.91 18.43
C LEU A 296 -4.47 10.25 17.55
N LEU A 297 -4.85 9.39 16.61
CA LEU A 297 -6.02 9.64 15.75
C LEU A 297 -7.31 9.70 16.57
N MET A 298 -7.45 8.84 17.58
CA MET A 298 -8.62 8.85 18.47
C MET A 298 -8.79 10.17 19.25
N LYS A 299 -7.72 10.94 19.47
CA LYS A 299 -7.83 12.28 20.12
C LYS A 299 -8.60 13.28 19.27
N TYR A 300 -8.65 13.12 17.94
CA TYR A 300 -9.42 14.02 17.07
C TYR A 300 -10.93 13.96 17.28
N LEU A 301 -11.44 12.93 17.96
CA LEU A 301 -12.84 12.87 18.41
C LEU A 301 -13.16 13.87 19.54
N SER A 302 -12.16 14.53 20.12
CA SER A 302 -12.33 15.61 21.07
C SER A 302 -12.33 16.97 20.38
N SER A 303 -13.35 17.79 20.63
CA SER A 303 -13.56 19.11 20.00
C SER A 303 -12.36 20.06 19.95
N SER A 304 -11.43 20.00 20.93
CA SER A 304 -10.32 20.96 21.04
C SER A 304 -8.95 20.45 20.58
N PHE A 305 -8.83 19.17 20.22
CA PHE A 305 -7.53 18.60 19.89
C PHE A 305 -7.01 19.07 18.52
N SER A 306 -5.73 19.43 18.49
CA SER A 306 -4.96 19.82 17.30
C SER A 306 -3.49 19.48 17.52
N GLN A 307 -2.82 19.03 16.46
CA GLN A 307 -1.37 18.88 16.37
C GLN A 307 -0.69 20.15 15.81
N HIS A 308 -1.49 21.12 15.34
CA HIS A 308 -1.03 22.36 14.71
C HIS A 308 -0.22 22.09 13.43
N LEU A 309 -0.68 21.15 12.60
CA LEU A 309 0.03 20.71 11.39
C LEU A 309 0.13 21.82 10.35
N PHE A 310 -0.86 22.71 10.25
CA PHE A 310 -0.84 23.84 9.31
C PHE A 310 0.41 24.72 9.49
N GLU A 311 0.78 25.02 10.74
CA GLU A 311 1.94 25.85 11.07
C GLU A 311 3.28 25.08 11.03
N ARG A 312 3.23 23.75 10.92
CA ARG A 312 4.39 22.86 11.04
C ARG A 312 4.89 22.31 9.71
N GLN A 313 4.49 22.90 8.58
CA GLN A 313 4.89 22.39 7.26
C GLN A 313 6.42 22.21 7.08
N PRO A 314 7.30 23.15 7.50
CA PRO A 314 8.75 22.94 7.36
C PRO A 314 9.27 21.73 8.16
N GLU A 315 8.65 21.45 9.31
CA GLU A 315 8.99 20.31 10.16
C GLU A 315 8.48 18.99 9.57
N ILE A 316 7.27 19.01 9.02
CA ILE A 316 6.68 17.90 8.26
C ILE A 316 7.59 17.57 7.07
N ASP A 317 7.97 18.57 6.28
CA ASP A 317 8.83 18.40 5.10
C ASP A 317 10.17 17.77 5.48
N HIS A 318 10.81 18.24 6.54
CA HIS A 318 12.08 17.69 7.00
C HIS A 318 11.94 16.23 7.47
N SER A 319 10.93 15.95 8.27
CA SER A 319 10.70 14.62 8.85
C SER A 319 10.33 13.58 7.78
N LEU A 320 9.46 13.97 6.84
CA LEU A 320 9.08 13.14 5.72
C LEU A 320 10.26 12.91 4.78
N ARG A 321 11.07 13.94 4.50
CA ARG A 321 12.28 13.78 3.68
C ARG A 321 13.21 12.72 4.25
N ASP A 322 13.55 12.84 5.54
CA ASP A 322 14.46 11.92 6.22
C ASP A 322 13.88 10.50 6.24
N TYR A 323 12.58 10.35 6.52
CA TYR A 323 11.89 9.07 6.48
C TYR A 323 11.91 8.43 5.09
N LEU A 324 11.55 9.19 4.05
CA LEU A 324 11.46 8.70 2.68
C LEU A 324 12.84 8.35 2.12
N ASP A 325 13.86 9.19 2.35
CA ASP A 325 15.22 8.92 1.91
C ASP A 325 15.79 7.67 2.62
N ALA A 326 15.51 7.48 3.91
CA ALA A 326 15.87 6.25 4.63
C ALA A 326 15.12 5.01 4.08
N ALA A 327 13.83 5.14 3.77
CA ALA A 327 13.03 4.05 3.20
C ALA A 327 13.53 3.65 1.81
N MET A 328 13.86 4.61 0.95
CA MET A 328 14.43 4.36 -0.38
C MET A 328 15.85 3.79 -0.31
N ALA A 329 16.69 4.27 0.61
CA ALA A 329 18.02 3.70 0.86
C ALA A 329 17.92 2.23 1.32
N LYS A 330 16.94 1.91 2.16
CA LYS A 330 16.67 0.54 2.59
C LYS A 330 16.14 -0.34 1.44
N ALA A 331 15.29 0.19 0.58
CA ALA A 331 14.76 -0.52 -0.59
C ALA A 331 15.83 -0.81 -1.66
N THR A 332 16.84 0.08 -1.79
CA THR A 332 17.96 -0.08 -2.72
C THR A 332 19.18 -0.79 -2.11
N ALA A 333 19.11 -1.16 -0.83
CA ALA A 333 20.21 -1.83 -0.15
C ALA A 333 20.52 -3.20 -0.80
N PRO A 334 21.80 -3.59 -0.88
CA PRO A 334 22.17 -4.89 -1.44
C PRO A 334 21.55 -6.02 -0.62
N ILE A 335 21.19 -7.10 -1.31
CA ILE A 335 20.58 -8.28 -0.70
C ILE A 335 21.52 -8.84 0.38
N SER A 336 20.99 -9.03 1.58
CA SER A 336 21.76 -9.58 2.71
C SER A 336 22.30 -10.98 2.39
N LEU A 337 23.59 -11.20 2.62
CA LEU A 337 24.21 -12.52 2.52
C LEU A 337 23.49 -13.54 3.41
N GLU A 338 22.96 -13.11 4.56
CA GLU A 338 22.18 -13.96 5.45
C GLU A 338 20.88 -14.45 4.79
N ASN A 339 20.22 -13.61 3.99
CA ASN A 339 19.01 -14.00 3.25
C ASN A 339 19.32 -15.05 2.19
N ILE A 340 20.42 -14.87 1.45
CA ILE A 340 20.91 -15.84 0.46
C ILE A 340 21.24 -17.17 1.15
N LEU A 341 22.02 -17.14 2.24
CA LEU A 341 22.41 -18.34 3.00
C LEU A 341 21.20 -19.07 3.58
N LYS A 342 20.16 -18.33 3.98
CA LYS A 342 18.91 -18.90 4.48
C LYS A 342 17.94 -19.32 3.36
N LEU A 343 18.30 -19.23 2.08
CA LEU A 343 17.40 -19.51 0.95
C LEU A 343 16.06 -18.78 1.10
N HIS A 344 16.11 -17.50 1.48
CA HIS A 344 14.92 -16.73 1.80
C HIS A 344 14.01 -16.59 0.58
N HIS A 345 14.58 -16.27 -0.58
CA HIS A 345 13.82 -16.01 -1.80
C HIS A 345 13.23 -17.30 -2.36
N LEU A 346 13.99 -18.40 -2.35
CA LEU A 346 13.51 -19.70 -2.78
C LEU A 346 12.39 -20.22 -1.87
N ARG A 347 12.53 -20.11 -0.54
CA ARG A 347 11.45 -20.50 0.40
C ARG A 347 10.19 -19.69 0.15
N HIS A 348 10.33 -18.39 -0.06
CA HIS A 348 9.19 -17.53 -0.38
C HIS A 348 8.55 -17.92 -1.72
N ALA A 349 9.35 -18.14 -2.77
CA ALA A 349 8.83 -18.55 -4.08
C ALA A 349 8.09 -19.90 -4.01
N VAL A 350 8.62 -20.85 -3.24
CA VAL A 350 7.99 -22.15 -2.98
C VAL A 350 6.69 -21.98 -2.19
N GLN A 351 6.70 -21.17 -1.13
CA GLN A 351 5.51 -20.85 -0.35
C GLN A 351 4.43 -20.22 -1.24
N SER A 352 4.77 -19.18 -2.00
CA SER A 352 3.88 -18.54 -2.95
C SER A 352 3.42 -19.46 -4.08
N PHE A 353 4.14 -20.55 -4.37
CA PHE A 353 3.73 -21.60 -5.29
C PHE A 353 2.71 -22.56 -4.66
N TYR A 354 2.95 -23.00 -3.42
CA TYR A 354 2.02 -23.87 -2.69
C TYR A 354 0.72 -23.16 -2.31
N GLU A 355 0.79 -21.86 -2.03
CA GLU A 355 -0.37 -21.01 -1.78
C GLU A 355 -1.12 -20.66 -3.07
N ARG A 356 -0.66 -21.09 -4.26
CA ARG A 356 -1.39 -20.91 -5.53
C ARG A 356 -2.68 -21.70 -5.47
N ARG A 357 -3.77 -20.98 -5.22
CA ARG A 357 -5.11 -21.51 -5.44
C ARG A 357 -5.48 -21.37 -6.92
N PRO A 358 -6.16 -22.36 -7.50
CA PRO A 358 -6.70 -22.24 -8.84
C PRO A 358 -7.65 -21.04 -8.91
N ALA A 359 -7.78 -20.45 -10.10
CA ALA A 359 -8.75 -19.38 -10.30
C ALA A 359 -10.17 -19.89 -9.99
N GLU A 360 -10.91 -19.14 -9.17
CA GLU A 360 -12.30 -19.40 -8.86
C GLU A 360 -13.15 -18.40 -9.66
N GLN A 361 -14.18 -18.87 -10.36
CA GLN A 361 -15.10 -18.00 -11.13
C GLN A 361 -14.41 -17.09 -12.18
N GLY A 362 -13.22 -17.45 -12.65
CA GLY A 362 -12.43 -16.65 -13.59
C GLY A 362 -11.62 -15.51 -12.96
N PHE A 363 -11.48 -15.50 -11.63
CA PHE A 363 -10.68 -14.54 -10.87
C PHE A 363 -9.62 -15.26 -10.01
N PRO A 364 -8.53 -14.57 -9.64
CA PRO A 364 -7.60 -15.07 -8.62
C PRO A 364 -8.35 -15.31 -7.30
N ALA A 365 -8.17 -16.49 -6.69
CA ALA A 365 -8.85 -16.82 -5.44
C ALA A 365 -8.48 -15.86 -4.30
N GLU A 366 -7.26 -15.33 -4.31
CA GLU A 366 -6.79 -14.33 -3.35
C GLU A 366 -7.58 -13.01 -3.47
N LEU A 367 -7.96 -12.61 -4.69
CA LEU A 367 -8.83 -11.45 -4.90
C LEU A 367 -10.22 -11.72 -4.33
N LEU A 368 -10.79 -12.90 -4.58
CA LEU A 368 -12.12 -13.25 -4.07
C LEU A 368 -12.13 -13.35 -2.53
N GLU A 369 -11.07 -13.87 -1.92
CA GLU A 369 -10.92 -13.90 -0.46
C GLU A 369 -10.81 -12.49 0.11
N PHE A 370 -10.00 -11.62 -0.50
CA PHE A 370 -9.92 -10.21 -0.15
C PHE A 370 -11.29 -9.53 -0.25
N LEU A 371 -12.01 -9.67 -1.37
CA LEU A 371 -13.33 -9.08 -1.54
C LEU A 371 -14.36 -9.63 -0.55
N ARG A 372 -14.33 -10.93 -0.23
CA ARG A 372 -15.19 -11.52 0.81
C ARG A 372 -14.93 -10.89 2.18
N HIS A 373 -13.66 -10.66 2.52
CA HIS A 373 -13.28 -10.05 3.79
C HIS A 373 -13.64 -8.56 3.84
N SER A 374 -13.32 -7.81 2.79
CA SER A 374 -13.63 -6.38 2.67
C SER A 374 -15.14 -6.12 2.64
N GLY A 375 -15.92 -7.01 2.01
CA GLY A 375 -17.38 -6.92 1.95
C GLY A 375 -18.12 -7.41 3.20
N ALA A 376 -17.41 -7.97 4.18
CA ALA A 376 -18.02 -8.47 5.41
C ALA A 376 -18.60 -7.33 6.27
N PRO A 377 -19.76 -7.52 6.92
CA PRO A 377 -20.37 -6.48 7.75
C PRO A 377 -19.42 -5.94 8.82
N ALA A 378 -19.41 -4.62 9.01
CA ALA A 378 -18.66 -3.96 10.07
C ALA A 378 -19.23 -4.32 11.45
N ALA A 379 -18.37 -4.32 12.46
CA ALA A 379 -18.83 -4.48 13.84
C ALA A 379 -19.72 -3.29 14.24
N PRO A 380 -20.75 -3.51 15.09
CA PRO A 380 -21.60 -2.43 15.58
C PRO A 380 -20.83 -1.28 16.23
N GLU A 381 -19.73 -1.58 16.92
CA GLU A 381 -18.86 -0.61 17.56
C GLU A 381 -18.16 0.31 16.55
N ASP A 382 -17.77 -0.23 15.39
CA ASP A 382 -17.14 0.55 14.32
C ASP A 382 -18.15 1.46 13.62
N LEU A 383 -19.39 0.99 13.44
CA LEU A 383 -20.48 1.83 12.94
C LEU A 383 -20.82 2.97 13.92
N GLN A 384 -20.79 2.71 15.23
CA GLN A 384 -20.95 3.75 16.24
C GLN A 384 -19.79 4.74 16.25
N LEU A 385 -18.55 4.25 16.09
CA LEU A 385 -17.37 5.10 15.97
C LEU A 385 -17.46 5.97 14.72
N PHE A 386 -17.86 5.42 13.58
CA PHE A 386 -18.08 6.16 12.34
C PHE A 386 -19.15 7.25 12.48
N GLU A 387 -20.27 6.96 13.16
CA GLU A 387 -21.29 7.96 13.48
C GLU A 387 -20.73 9.11 14.33
N ARG A 388 -19.89 8.80 15.34
CA ARG A 388 -19.20 9.82 16.13
C ARG A 388 -18.23 10.66 15.32
N ILE A 389 -17.50 10.06 14.38
CA ILE A 389 -16.57 10.76 13.49
C ILE A 389 -17.31 11.77 12.63
N LEU A 390 -18.39 11.36 11.97
CA LEU A 390 -19.19 12.27 11.13
C LEU A 390 -19.88 13.36 11.95
N ALA A 391 -20.33 13.04 13.16
CA ALA A 391 -20.89 14.04 14.08
C ALA A 391 -19.85 15.10 14.48
N GLU A 392 -18.61 14.67 14.77
CA GLU A 392 -17.49 15.57 15.10
C GLU A 392 -17.06 16.39 13.88
N ALA A 393 -17.04 15.81 12.69
CA ALA A 393 -16.78 16.55 11.44
C ALA A 393 -17.83 17.65 11.22
N GLN A 394 -19.11 17.34 11.44
CA GLN A 394 -20.20 18.32 11.36
C GLN A 394 -20.06 19.41 12.43
N ALA A 395 -19.71 19.05 13.67
CA ALA A 395 -19.49 20.02 14.75
C ALA A 395 -18.31 20.95 14.45
N THR A 396 -17.22 20.38 13.92
CA THR A 396 -16.04 21.11 13.48
C THR A 396 -16.42 22.13 12.40
N ALA A 397 -17.08 21.69 11.32
CA ALA A 397 -17.47 22.58 10.22
C ALA A 397 -18.39 23.73 10.66
N LYS A 398 -19.29 23.48 11.60
CA LYS A 398 -20.19 24.50 12.15
C LYS A 398 -19.46 25.64 12.86
N THR A 399 -18.23 25.43 13.35
CA THR A 399 -17.47 26.48 14.05
C THR A 399 -17.15 27.69 13.16
N TRP A 400 -17.23 27.53 11.83
CA TRP A 400 -17.12 28.60 10.84
C TRP A 400 -18.35 28.73 9.92
N ASP A 401 -19.51 28.20 10.34
CA ASP A 401 -20.75 28.16 9.54
C ASP A 401 -20.66 27.32 8.24
N GLY A 402 -19.73 26.35 8.20
CA GLY A 402 -19.62 25.38 7.11
C GLY A 402 -20.63 24.24 7.24
N ARG A 403 -21.00 23.65 6.10
CA ARG A 403 -21.89 22.46 6.03
C ARG A 403 -21.14 21.25 5.50
N VAL A 404 -21.34 20.10 6.14
CA VAL A 404 -20.82 18.81 5.65
C VAL A 404 -21.86 18.15 4.74
N VAL A 405 -21.40 17.73 3.57
CA VAL A 405 -22.13 16.94 2.59
C VAL A 405 -21.45 15.58 2.50
N PHE A 406 -22.23 14.51 2.59
CA PHE A 406 -21.73 13.15 2.53
C PHE A 406 -21.89 12.60 1.10
N VAL A 407 -20.80 12.13 0.49
CA VAL A 407 -20.78 11.58 -0.86
C VAL A 407 -20.35 10.12 -0.78
N TYR A 408 -21.20 9.19 -1.21
CA TYR A 408 -20.92 7.76 -1.17
C TYR A 408 -20.42 7.27 -2.54
N LEU A 409 -19.22 6.66 -2.57
CA LEU A 409 -18.58 6.12 -3.77
C LEU A 409 -18.67 4.58 -3.79
N PRO A 410 -19.32 3.96 -4.79
CA PRO A 410 -19.50 2.52 -4.87
C PRO A 410 -18.27 1.78 -5.39
N THR A 411 -18.10 0.51 -5.00
CA THR A 411 -16.99 -0.32 -5.50
C THR A 411 -17.26 -0.99 -6.85
N TRP A 412 -16.21 -1.55 -7.47
CA TRP A 412 -16.31 -2.34 -8.70
C TRP A 412 -17.11 -3.64 -8.50
N GLU A 413 -16.86 -4.35 -7.40
CA GLU A 413 -17.52 -5.63 -7.12
C GLU A 413 -19.03 -5.47 -6.94
N ARG A 414 -19.52 -4.30 -6.54
CA ARG A 414 -20.97 -4.00 -6.53
C ARG A 414 -21.65 -4.21 -7.88
N TYR A 415 -20.93 -4.06 -8.99
CA TYR A 415 -21.45 -4.25 -10.34
C TYR A 415 -21.03 -5.57 -10.98
N ARG A 416 -19.86 -6.12 -10.59
CA ARG A 416 -19.36 -7.37 -11.17
C ARG A 416 -19.73 -8.63 -10.37
N LEU A 417 -19.68 -8.54 -9.04
CA LEU A 417 -19.83 -9.61 -8.05
C LEU A 417 -20.66 -9.11 -6.85
N PRO A 418 -21.95 -8.77 -7.03
CA PRO A 418 -22.75 -8.07 -6.01
C PRO A 418 -22.85 -8.83 -4.68
N GLU A 419 -22.71 -10.15 -4.69
CA GLU A 419 -22.66 -11.00 -3.52
C GLU A 419 -21.45 -10.70 -2.61
N LEU A 420 -20.33 -10.22 -3.18
CA LEU A 420 -19.11 -9.86 -2.47
C LEU A 420 -19.04 -8.38 -2.10
N ALA A 421 -19.91 -7.54 -2.67
CA ALA A 421 -19.97 -6.12 -2.33
C ALA A 421 -20.36 -5.89 -0.86
N SER A 422 -19.90 -4.77 -0.31
CA SER A 422 -20.10 -4.41 1.09
C SER A 422 -21.57 -4.44 1.48
N LYS A 423 -21.82 -5.07 2.64
CA LYS A 423 -23.16 -5.15 3.24
C LYS A 423 -23.50 -3.93 4.10
N ASP A 424 -22.57 -3.00 4.27
CA ASP A 424 -22.72 -1.87 5.18
C ASP A 424 -23.32 -0.61 4.54
N ARG A 425 -23.55 -0.59 3.22
CA ARG A 425 -24.07 0.59 2.49
C ARG A 425 -25.27 1.23 3.19
N ASP A 426 -26.29 0.43 3.50
CA ASP A 426 -27.53 0.96 4.09
C ASP A 426 -27.32 1.48 5.52
N ASN A 427 -26.42 0.86 6.29
CA ASN A 427 -26.02 1.33 7.61
C ASN A 427 -25.28 2.67 7.53
N VAL A 428 -24.31 2.78 6.62
CA VAL A 428 -23.50 4.00 6.38
C VAL A 428 -24.38 5.16 5.94
N LEU A 429 -25.22 4.96 4.92
CA LEU A 429 -26.15 5.99 4.46
C LEU A 429 -27.20 6.31 5.53
N GLY A 430 -27.62 5.31 6.31
CA GLY A 430 -28.50 5.48 7.46
C GLY A 430 -27.89 6.40 8.52
N ILE A 431 -26.62 6.23 8.87
CA ILE A 431 -25.87 7.09 9.79
C ILE A 431 -25.84 8.54 9.26
N ALA A 432 -25.42 8.73 8.01
CA ALA A 432 -25.35 10.07 7.42
C ALA A 432 -26.71 10.80 7.42
N ARG A 433 -27.79 10.08 7.11
CA ARG A 433 -29.17 10.61 7.16
C ARG A 433 -29.63 10.90 8.60
N ARG A 434 -29.31 10.06 9.59
CA ARG A 434 -29.62 10.33 11.01
C ARG A 434 -28.94 11.60 11.52
N LEU A 435 -27.70 11.83 11.10
CA LEU A 435 -26.96 13.06 11.35
C LEU A 435 -27.44 14.26 10.52
N LYS A 436 -28.48 14.07 9.70
CA LYS A 436 -29.10 15.08 8.83
C LYS A 436 -28.11 15.71 7.83
N LEU A 437 -27.12 14.94 7.39
CA LEU A 437 -26.23 15.35 6.32
C LEU A 437 -26.97 15.29 4.98
N HIS A 438 -26.61 16.17 4.05
CA HIS A 438 -27.01 15.99 2.66
C HIS A 438 -26.24 14.82 2.07
N VAL A 439 -26.94 13.83 1.53
CA VAL A 439 -26.33 12.59 1.03
C VAL A 439 -26.41 12.56 -0.49
N MET A 440 -25.24 12.44 -1.13
CA MET A 440 -25.10 12.19 -2.56
C MET A 440 -24.62 10.75 -2.75
N ASP A 441 -25.49 9.89 -3.25
CA ASP A 441 -25.21 8.46 -3.38
C ASP A 441 -24.88 8.10 -4.83
N MET A 442 -23.59 7.91 -5.14
CA MET A 442 -23.17 7.65 -6.52
C MET A 442 -23.63 6.27 -7.01
N HIS A 443 -24.04 5.34 -6.13
CA HIS A 443 -24.60 4.07 -6.57
C HIS A 443 -25.85 4.26 -7.43
N GLU A 444 -26.72 5.21 -7.08
CA GLU A 444 -27.96 5.50 -7.83
C GLU A 444 -27.67 5.97 -9.26
N VAL A 445 -26.51 6.60 -9.48
CA VAL A 445 -26.05 7.04 -10.80
C VAL A 445 -25.36 5.91 -11.55
N PHE A 446 -24.49 5.17 -10.87
CA PHE A 446 -23.75 4.08 -11.50
C PHE A 446 -24.68 2.94 -11.92
N VAL A 447 -25.68 2.56 -11.11
CA VAL A 447 -26.61 1.47 -11.43
C VAL A 447 -27.49 1.78 -12.64
N THR A 448 -27.73 3.07 -12.92
CA THR A 448 -28.48 3.52 -14.09
C THR A 448 -27.61 3.75 -15.32
N HIS A 449 -26.28 3.70 -15.18
CA HIS A 449 -25.35 3.76 -16.31
C HIS A 449 -25.52 2.51 -17.20
N PRO A 450 -25.58 2.63 -18.54
CA PRO A 450 -25.79 1.48 -19.43
C PRO A 450 -24.73 0.39 -19.32
N ASP A 451 -23.51 0.77 -18.91
CA ASP A 451 -22.39 -0.14 -18.68
C ASP A 451 -21.55 0.35 -17.48
N PRO A 452 -21.93 0.04 -16.23
CA PRO A 452 -21.25 0.57 -15.05
C PRO A 452 -19.79 0.12 -14.96
N LEU A 453 -19.47 -1.06 -15.51
CA LEU A 453 -18.11 -1.61 -15.51
C LEU A 453 -17.17 -0.83 -16.44
N SER A 454 -17.69 -0.09 -17.42
CA SER A 454 -16.87 0.79 -18.26
C SER A 454 -16.26 1.98 -17.52
N LEU A 455 -16.71 2.27 -16.31
CA LEU A 455 -16.19 3.34 -15.44
C LEU A 455 -14.91 2.92 -14.70
N PHE A 456 -14.44 1.69 -14.92
CA PHE A 456 -13.22 1.12 -14.33
C PHE A 456 -12.24 0.72 -15.45
N PRO A 457 -10.92 0.93 -15.29
CA PRO A 457 -9.90 0.52 -16.25
C PRO A 457 -10.07 -0.93 -16.67
N PHE A 458 -10.17 -1.16 -17.98
CA PHE A 458 -10.32 -2.51 -18.58
C PHE A 458 -11.52 -3.32 -18.05
N ARG A 459 -12.51 -2.67 -17.42
CA ARG A 459 -13.64 -3.32 -16.72
C ARG A 459 -13.20 -4.25 -15.58
N ARG A 460 -12.02 -4.02 -14.99
CA ARG A 460 -11.42 -4.84 -13.92
C ARG A 460 -11.48 -4.14 -12.57
N TYR A 461 -11.16 -4.89 -11.52
CA TYR A 461 -10.97 -4.36 -10.18
C TYR A 461 -9.77 -3.37 -10.19
N ALA A 462 -10.09 -2.09 -10.00
CA ALA A 462 -9.20 -0.94 -10.01
C ALA A 462 -10.00 0.29 -9.53
N HIS A 463 -9.35 1.45 -9.41
CA HIS A 463 -10.04 2.72 -9.20
C HIS A 463 -10.87 3.14 -10.43
N TYR A 464 -11.62 4.23 -10.30
CA TYR A 464 -12.36 4.78 -11.43
C TYR A 464 -11.39 5.27 -12.53
N ASN A 465 -11.76 5.05 -13.78
CA ASN A 465 -11.06 5.70 -14.90
C ASN A 465 -11.55 7.15 -15.08
N GLU A 466 -11.01 7.85 -16.07
CA GLU A 466 -11.42 9.22 -16.41
C GLU A 466 -12.94 9.38 -16.60
N ALA A 467 -13.62 8.40 -17.20
CA ALA A 467 -15.07 8.46 -17.39
C ALA A 467 -15.83 8.33 -16.06
N GLY A 468 -15.37 7.46 -15.16
CA GLY A 468 -15.91 7.33 -13.80
C GLY A 468 -15.72 8.61 -12.98
N HIS A 469 -14.52 9.20 -12.98
CA HIS A 469 -14.27 10.49 -12.32
C HIS A 469 -15.13 11.61 -12.93
N LYS A 470 -15.24 11.68 -14.25
CA LYS A 470 -16.10 12.67 -14.93
C LYS A 470 -17.55 12.54 -14.48
N LEU A 471 -18.10 11.31 -14.46
CA LEU A 471 -19.47 11.05 -14.03
C LEU A 471 -19.73 11.49 -12.58
N VAL A 472 -18.81 11.16 -11.66
CA VAL A 472 -18.89 11.57 -10.25
C VAL A 472 -18.87 13.11 -10.14
N GLY A 473 -17.93 13.77 -10.83
CA GLY A 473 -17.81 15.23 -10.80
C GLY A 473 -19.06 15.93 -11.35
N GLU A 474 -19.60 15.46 -12.47
CA GLU A 474 -20.82 16.01 -13.08
C GLU A 474 -22.05 15.81 -12.19
N GLU A 475 -22.17 14.64 -11.53
CA GLU A 475 -23.26 14.40 -10.58
C GLU A 475 -23.14 15.29 -9.35
N VAL A 476 -21.94 15.44 -8.78
CA VAL A 476 -21.71 16.35 -7.65
C VAL A 476 -22.14 17.78 -8.03
N LEU A 477 -21.71 18.29 -9.18
CA LEU A 477 -22.12 19.62 -9.67
C LEU A 477 -23.65 19.75 -9.80
N ARG A 478 -24.31 18.72 -10.35
CA ARG A 478 -25.77 18.70 -10.49
C ARG A 478 -26.49 18.76 -9.14
N GLN A 479 -25.96 18.09 -8.11
CA GLN A 479 -26.54 18.09 -6.77
C GLN A 479 -26.21 19.37 -6.01
N LEU A 480 -25.02 19.93 -6.18
CA LEU A 480 -24.65 21.24 -5.62
C LEU A 480 -25.57 22.36 -6.09
N GLY A 481 -26.03 22.33 -7.35
CA GLY A 481 -27.02 23.28 -7.87
C GLY A 481 -28.40 23.25 -7.19
N LYS A 482 -28.64 22.30 -6.27
CA LYS A 482 -29.88 22.17 -5.47
C LYS A 482 -29.70 22.60 -4.01
N LEU A 483 -28.47 22.91 -3.57
CA LEU A 483 -28.11 23.30 -2.20
C LEU A 483 -28.02 24.81 -2.02
#